data_AF-A0A9D5J7D9-F1
#
_entry.id   AF-A0A9D5J7D9-F1
#
_cell.length_a   1.000
_cell.length_b   1.000
_cell.length_c   1.000
_cell.angle_alpha   90.00
_cell.angle_beta   90.00
_cell.angle_gamma   90.00
#
_symmetry.space_group_name_H-M   'P 1'
#
loop_
_entity.id
_entity.type
_entity.pdbx_description
1 polymer ?
#
loop_
_entity_poly.entity_id
_entity_poly.type
_entity_poly.pdbx_seq_one_letter_code
_entity_poly.pdbx_strand_id
1 'polypeptide(L)'
;MDDDGLRYQVARQRDRRVKLGEQVAQFESRMRGMQDQVSAFERGQAAQADRVQAFGNVLTGVTPTVDPLNGQLRDVWTGPGNSYWENGLGTIVNSNASPGVGFHQLQPH
;
A
#
# COMPACT_ATOMS: atom_id res chain seq x y z
N MET A 1 -60.77 -12.89 24.26
CA MET A 1 -59.46 -13.05 23.61
C MET A 1 -59.37 -11.95 22.59
N ASP A 2 -58.61 -10.93 22.94
CA ASP A 2 -59.03 -9.54 22.80
C ASP A 2 -58.15 -8.82 21.78
N ASP A 3 -58.76 -8.18 20.77
CA ASP A 3 -58.09 -7.45 19.68
C ASP A 3 -57.03 -6.45 20.18
N ASP A 4 -57.22 -5.88 21.37
CA ASP A 4 -56.29 -4.96 22.00
C ASP A 4 -54.97 -5.64 22.44
N GLY A 5 -55.02 -6.90 22.85
CA GLY A 5 -53.84 -7.68 23.21
C GLY A 5 -52.96 -7.98 21.98
N LEU A 6 -53.58 -8.25 20.84
CA LEU A 6 -52.88 -8.47 19.57
C LEU A 6 -52.24 -7.17 19.06
N ARG A 7 -52.96 -6.04 19.12
CA ARG A 7 -52.44 -4.71 18.75
C ARG A 7 -51.24 -4.31 19.62
N TYR A 8 -51.31 -4.56 20.93
CA TYR A 8 -50.21 -4.29 21.85
C TYR A 8 -48.98 -5.16 21.56
N GLN A 9 -49.16 -6.43 21.22
CA GLN A 9 -48.06 -7.31 20.83
C GLN A 9 -47.39 -6.88 19.52
N VAL A 10 -48.17 -6.50 18.50
CA VAL A 10 -47.64 -5.99 17.23
C VAL A 10 -46.87 -4.69 17.43
N ALA A 11 -47.37 -3.77 18.26
CA ALA A 11 -46.68 -2.51 18.58
C ALA A 11 -45.31 -2.77 19.24
N ARG A 12 -45.24 -3.68 20.23
CA ARG A 12 -43.96 -4.07 20.85
C ARG A 12 -43.00 -4.78 19.90
N GLN A 13 -43.51 -5.58 18.97
CA GLN A 13 -42.66 -6.20 17.95
C GLN A 13 -42.10 -5.14 16.98
N ARG A 14 -42.91 -4.15 16.60
CA ARG A 14 -42.47 -3.04 15.74
C ARG A 14 -41.40 -2.19 16.42
N ASP A 15 -41.61 -1.80 17.68
CA ASP A 15 -40.63 -1.04 18.47
C ASP A 15 -39.29 -1.78 18.62
N ARG A 16 -39.34 -3.10 18.89
CA ARG A 16 -38.13 -3.93 18.92
C ARG A 16 -37.39 -3.97 17.58
N ARG A 17 -38.12 -4.09 16.46
CA ARG A 17 -37.50 -4.08 15.13
C ARG A 17 -36.86 -2.73 14.80
N VAL A 18 -37.48 -1.62 15.18
CA VAL A 18 -36.92 -0.28 14.99
C VAL A 18 -35.62 -0.13 15.78
N LYS A 19 -35.64 -0.43 17.08
CA LYS A 19 -34.45 -0.37 17.94
C LYS A 19 -33.33 -1.29 17.47
N LEU A 20 -33.67 -2.50 17.00
CA LEU A 20 -32.68 -3.41 16.43
C LEU A 20 -32.08 -2.82 15.13
N GLY A 21 -32.91 -2.25 14.26
CA GLY A 21 -32.46 -1.59 13.04
C GLY A 21 -31.53 -0.42 13.31
N GLU A 22 -31.82 0.41 14.32
CA GLU A 22 -30.96 1.49 14.77
C GLU A 22 -29.61 0.98 15.30
N GLN A 23 -29.63 -0.09 16.11
CA GLN A 23 -28.39 -0.71 16.62
C GLN A 23 -27.55 -1.30 15.50
N VAL A 24 -28.17 -1.96 14.52
CA VAL A 24 -27.48 -2.51 13.35
C VAL A 24 -26.86 -1.37 12.52
N ALA A 25 -27.61 -0.30 12.24
CA ALA A 25 -27.09 0.84 11.49
C ALA A 25 -25.90 1.52 12.19
N GLN A 26 -25.97 1.68 13.52
CA GLN A 26 -24.85 2.19 14.31
C GLN A 26 -23.65 1.25 14.28
N PHE A 27 -23.88 -0.06 14.39
CA PHE A 27 -22.82 -1.06 14.30
C PHE A 27 -22.15 -1.05 12.92
N GLU A 28 -22.93 -1.03 11.83
CA GLU A 28 -22.41 -0.94 10.47
C GLU A 28 -21.59 0.33 10.24
N SER A 29 -22.03 1.46 10.78
CA SER A 29 -21.28 2.72 10.71
C SER A 29 -19.94 2.62 11.44
N ARG A 30 -19.92 2.02 12.64
CA ARG A 30 -18.68 1.77 13.39
C ARG A 30 -17.76 0.81 12.64
N MET A 31 -18.29 -0.27 12.07
CA MET A 31 -17.51 -1.24 11.31
C MET A 31 -16.86 -0.61 10.08
N ARG A 32 -17.58 0.25 9.35
CA ARG A 32 -17.01 1.02 8.23
C ARG A 32 -15.88 1.94 8.69
N GLY A 33 -16.08 2.68 9.78
CA GLY A 33 -15.04 3.53 10.36
C GLY A 33 -13.78 2.74 10.78
N MET A 34 -13.96 1.54 11.35
CA MET A 34 -12.84 0.65 11.68
C MET A 34 -12.11 0.14 10.43
N GLN A 35 -12.84 -0.22 9.37
CA GLN A 35 -12.24 -0.64 8.10
C GLN A 35 -11.38 0.47 7.48
N ASP A 36 -11.87 1.71 7.50
CA ASP A 36 -11.13 2.87 7.01
C ASP A 36 -9.86 3.12 7.84
N GLN A 37 -9.97 2.98 9.17
CA GLN A 37 -8.84 3.15 10.09
C GLN A 37 -7.76 2.07 9.87
N VAL A 38 -8.16 0.80 9.72
CA VAL A 38 -7.24 -0.30 9.42
C VAL A 38 -6.56 -0.07 8.09
N SER A 39 -7.32 0.27 7.04
CA SER A 39 -6.76 0.56 5.72
C SER A 39 -5.76 1.72 5.75
N ALA A 40 -6.04 2.77 6.54
CA ALA A 40 -5.13 3.89 6.73
C ALA A 40 -3.86 3.47 7.48
N PHE A 41 -4.00 2.63 8.51
CA PHE A 41 -2.88 2.10 9.27
C PHE A 41 -1.97 1.20 8.42
N GLU A 42 -2.54 0.32 7.60
CA GLU A 42 -1.80 -0.54 6.66
C GLU A 42 -1.00 0.28 5.65
N ARG A 43 -1.62 1.32 5.05
CA ARG A 43 -0.91 2.26 4.17
C ARG A 43 0.22 2.98 4.91
N GLY A 44 -0.01 3.37 6.16
CA GLY A 44 0.99 4.02 7.01
C GLY A 44 2.19 3.11 7.30
N GLN A 45 1.95 1.83 7.58
CA GLN A 45 3.00 0.84 7.78
C GLN A 45 3.83 0.61 6.52
N ALA A 46 3.19 0.46 5.36
CA ALA A 46 3.90 0.31 4.08
C ALA A 46 4.82 1.51 3.82
N ALA A 47 4.29 2.73 3.94
CA ALA A 47 5.07 3.96 3.76
C ALA A 47 6.18 4.13 4.83
N GLN A 48 6.03 3.54 6.01
CA GLN A 48 7.10 3.53 7.02
C GLN A 48 8.21 2.54 6.65
N ALA A 49 7.85 1.35 6.18
CA ALA A 49 8.81 0.36 5.70
C ALA A 49 9.65 0.92 4.55
N ASP A 50 9.01 1.58 3.56
CA ASP A 50 9.68 2.21 2.43
C ASP A 50 10.68 3.29 2.89
N ARG A 51 10.30 4.09 3.88
CA ARG A 51 11.18 5.13 4.46
C ARG A 51 12.38 4.54 5.19
N VAL A 52 12.18 3.47 5.94
CA VAL A 52 13.28 2.78 6.65
C VAL A 52 14.24 2.15 5.64
N GLN A 53 13.71 1.51 4.59
CA GLN A 53 14.53 0.95 3.53
C GLN A 53 15.31 2.05 2.79
N ALA A 54 14.67 3.15 2.40
CA ALA A 54 15.35 4.28 1.77
C ALA A 54 16.46 4.86 2.65
N PHE A 55 16.22 4.98 3.95
CA PHE A 55 17.25 5.42 4.90
C PHE A 55 18.42 4.42 4.98
N GLY A 56 18.13 3.12 5.06
CA GLY A 56 19.15 2.07 5.01
C GLY A 56 20.00 2.15 3.75
N ASN A 57 19.36 2.34 2.59
CA ASN A 57 20.03 2.45 1.30
C ASN A 57 21.00 3.65 1.26
N VAL A 58 20.58 4.80 1.81
CA VAL A 58 21.46 5.98 1.94
C VAL A 58 22.65 5.68 2.83
N LEU A 59 22.45 5.01 3.97
CA LEU A 59 23.53 4.66 4.90
C LEU A 59 24.54 3.68 4.29
N THR A 60 24.07 2.72 3.50
CA THR A 60 24.94 1.75 2.83
C THR A 60 25.47 2.24 1.49
N GLY A 61 25.03 3.43 1.02
CA GLY A 61 25.45 4.00 -0.25
C GLY A 61 25.01 3.16 -1.45
N VAL A 62 23.79 2.63 -1.42
CA VAL A 62 23.20 1.89 -2.54
C VAL A 62 21.99 2.64 -3.09
N THR A 63 21.77 2.49 -4.40
CA THR A 63 20.60 2.99 -5.11
C THR A 63 19.84 1.79 -5.67
N PRO A 64 18.59 1.55 -5.25
CA PRO A 64 17.74 0.55 -5.88
C PRO A 64 17.40 0.98 -7.31
N THR A 65 17.50 0.04 -8.23
CA THR A 65 17.22 0.25 -9.65
C THR A 65 16.43 -0.94 -10.21
N VAL A 66 15.77 -0.71 -11.35
CA VAL A 66 15.04 -1.73 -12.12
C VAL A 66 15.70 -1.85 -13.50
N ASP A 67 15.94 -3.07 -13.92
CA ASP A 67 16.25 -3.38 -15.31
C ASP A 67 14.95 -3.36 -16.15
N PRO A 68 14.79 -2.41 -17.08
CA PRO A 68 13.56 -2.30 -17.88
C PRO A 68 13.33 -3.46 -18.84
N LEU A 69 14.35 -4.31 -19.11
CA LEU A 69 14.22 -5.42 -20.05
C LEU A 69 13.56 -6.66 -19.44
N ASN A 70 13.72 -6.87 -18.13
CA ASN A 70 13.22 -8.05 -17.42
C ASN A 70 12.45 -7.73 -16.13
N GLY A 71 12.41 -6.47 -15.70
CA GLY A 71 11.76 -6.02 -14.47
C GLY A 71 12.53 -6.38 -13.19
N GLN A 72 13.78 -6.82 -13.29
CA GLN A 72 14.57 -7.25 -12.14
C GLN A 72 15.02 -6.05 -11.30
N LEU A 73 14.83 -6.16 -9.99
CA LEU A 73 15.37 -5.22 -9.00
C LEU A 73 16.86 -5.46 -8.77
N ARG A 74 17.62 -4.37 -8.69
CA ARG A 74 19.06 -4.36 -8.47
C ARG A 74 19.48 -3.22 -7.56
N ASP A 75 20.20 -3.56 -6.50
CA ASP A 75 20.88 -2.57 -5.68
C ASP A 75 22.27 -2.32 -6.29
N VAL A 76 22.51 -1.06 -6.68
CA VAL A 76 23.78 -0.64 -7.28
C VAL A 76 24.48 0.35 -6.36
N TRP A 77 25.81 0.34 -6.35
CA TRP A 77 26.57 1.32 -5.57
C TRP A 77 26.29 2.75 -6.04
N THR A 78 25.94 3.62 -5.10
CA THR A 78 25.68 5.03 -5.38
C THR A 78 26.96 5.71 -5.87
N GLY A 79 26.91 6.26 -7.07
CA GLY A 79 28.03 6.94 -7.71
C GLY A 79 27.73 8.40 -8.07
N PRO A 80 28.74 9.13 -8.57
CA PRO A 80 28.63 10.57 -8.89
C PRO A 80 27.83 10.89 -10.17
N GLY A 81 27.59 9.89 -11.02
CA GLY A 81 26.79 9.99 -12.23
C GLY A 81 25.29 9.85 -11.95
N ASN A 82 24.47 10.45 -12.80
CA ASN A 82 23.02 10.51 -12.65
C ASN A 82 22.30 9.26 -13.18
N SER A 83 23.01 8.36 -13.86
CA SER A 83 22.42 7.16 -14.47
C SER A 83 23.28 5.93 -14.22
N TYR A 84 22.61 4.78 -14.20
CA TYR A 84 23.24 3.47 -14.14
C TYR A 84 22.98 2.74 -15.44
N TRP A 85 24.00 2.07 -15.95
CA TRP A 85 23.97 1.36 -17.23
C TRP A 85 24.40 -0.07 -17.01
N GLU A 86 23.63 -1.03 -17.51
CA GLU A 86 23.95 -2.45 -17.48
C GLU A 86 24.15 -2.96 -18.91
N ASN A 87 25.05 -3.92 -19.10
CA ASN A 87 25.17 -4.66 -20.36
C ASN A 87 24.67 -6.11 -20.23
N GLY A 88 24.59 -6.84 -21.34
CA GLY A 88 24.17 -8.25 -21.35
C GLY A 88 25.07 -9.23 -20.59
N LEU A 89 26.20 -8.77 -20.03
CA LEU A 89 27.10 -9.56 -19.18
C LEU A 89 26.92 -9.25 -17.68
N GLY A 90 26.05 -8.31 -17.33
CA GLY A 90 25.81 -7.88 -15.94
C GLY A 90 26.78 -6.84 -15.41
N THR A 91 27.64 -6.25 -16.26
CA THR A 91 28.52 -5.16 -15.85
C THR A 91 27.71 -3.88 -15.68
N ILE A 92 27.78 -3.27 -14.50
CA ILE A 92 27.08 -2.03 -14.18
C ILE A 92 28.07 -0.86 -14.11
N VAL A 93 27.71 0.26 -14.75
CA VAL A 93 28.50 1.49 -14.77
C VAL A 93 27.63 2.67 -14.37
N ASN A 94 28.11 3.48 -13.44
CA ASN A 94 27.49 4.76 -13.08
C ASN A 94 28.10 5.88 -13.95
N SER A 95 27.28 6.51 -14.79
CA SER A 95 27.72 7.50 -15.77
C SER A 95 26.55 8.37 -16.25
N ASN A 96 26.83 9.63 -16.59
CA ASN A 96 25.82 10.56 -17.15
C ASN A 96 25.41 10.23 -18.60
N ALA A 97 26.22 9.46 -19.31
CA ALA A 97 25.97 9.04 -20.69
C ALA A 97 26.22 7.54 -20.86
N SER A 98 25.60 6.95 -21.88
CA SER A 98 25.79 5.53 -22.19
C SER A 98 27.28 5.20 -22.38
N PRO A 99 27.83 4.20 -21.69
CA PRO A 99 29.23 3.78 -21.83
C PRO A 99 29.58 3.20 -23.20
N GLY A 100 28.58 2.79 -23.99
CA GLY A 100 28.80 2.23 -25.32
C GLY A 100 27.69 1.30 -25.79
N VAL A 101 27.92 0.65 -26.92
CA VAL A 101 26.98 -0.31 -27.52
C VAL A 101 26.74 -1.49 -26.57
N GLY A 102 25.49 -1.92 -26.46
CA GLY A 102 25.09 -3.04 -25.63
C GLY A 102 24.82 -2.69 -24.17
N PHE A 103 24.93 -1.41 -23.80
CA PHE A 103 24.45 -0.91 -22.51
C PHE A 103 23.03 -0.34 -22.64
N HIS A 104 22.18 -0.66 -21.68
CA HIS A 104 20.89 -0.02 -21.48
C HIS A 104 20.82 0.61 -20.08
N GLN A 105 20.01 1.65 -19.96
CA GLN A 105 19.89 2.39 -18.71
C GLN A 105 18.95 1.65 -17.74
N LEU A 106 19.40 1.52 -16.49
CA LEU A 106 18.55 1.08 -15.39
C LEU A 106 17.66 2.24 -14.91
N GLN A 107 16.44 1.92 -14.52
CA GLN A 107 15.46 2.90 -14.03
C GLN A 107 15.51 3.01 -12.51
N PRO A 108 15.19 4.16 -11.92
CA PRO A 108 14.93 4.25 -10.49
C PRO A 108 13.78 3.31 -10.10
N HIS A 109 13.93 2.61 -8.98
CA HIS A 109 12.84 1.85 -8.35
C HIS A 109 11.97 2.74 -7.47
#